data_AF-A0A498CG95-F1
#
_entry.id   AF-A0A498CG95-F1
#
_cell.length_a   1.000
_cell.length_b   1.000
_cell.length_c   1.000
_cell.angle_alpha   90.00
_cell.angle_beta   90.00
_cell.angle_gamma   90.00
#
_symmetry.space_group_name_H-M   'P 1'
#
loop_
_entity.id
_entity.type
_entity.pdbx_description
1 polymer ?
#
loop_
_entity_poly.entity_id
_entity_poly.type
_entity_poly.pdbx_seq_one_letter_code
_entity_poly.pdbx_strand_id
1 'polypeptide(L)'
;MRIHSVALIALALLTGCAHKPEKPKLPEVVHVSVEKLVPVDERLTKPCPAKRAASRTVEAVVAAYNANIATLEDCDGRMSEIRALGK
;
A
#
# COMPACT_ATOMS: atom_id res chain seq x y z
N MET A 1 -24.89 -60.84 19.61
CA MET A 1 -23.81 -59.81 19.52
C MET A 1 -23.78 -59.02 18.19
N ARG A 2 -24.85 -58.98 17.37
CA ARG A 2 -24.84 -58.29 16.05
C ARG A 2 -25.47 -56.90 16.03
N ILE A 3 -26.12 -56.49 17.11
CA ILE A 3 -26.92 -55.26 17.18
C ILE A 3 -26.03 -54.05 17.57
N HIS A 4 -24.89 -54.29 18.21
CA HIS A 4 -24.03 -53.23 18.75
C HIS A 4 -23.15 -52.59 17.66
N SER A 5 -22.77 -53.35 16.63
CA SER A 5 -21.95 -52.86 15.52
C SER A 5 -22.73 -51.91 14.60
N VAL A 6 -24.01 -52.19 14.38
CA VAL A 6 -24.89 -51.36 13.53
C VAL A 6 -25.19 -50.02 14.21
N ALA A 7 -25.40 -50.03 15.53
CA ALA A 7 -25.61 -48.81 16.30
C ALA A 7 -24.38 -47.89 16.32
N LEU A 8 -23.17 -48.46 16.41
CA LEU A 8 -21.91 -47.71 16.35
C LEU A 8 -21.65 -47.08 14.97
N ILE A 9 -22.00 -47.79 13.89
CA ILE A 9 -21.87 -47.28 12.52
C ILE A 9 -22.88 -46.17 12.24
N ALA A 10 -24.11 -46.31 12.73
CA ALA A 10 -25.13 -45.28 12.63
C ALA A 10 -24.75 -43.99 13.40
N LEU A 11 -24.14 -44.13 14.58
CA LEU A 11 -23.68 -43.00 15.38
C LEU A 11 -22.49 -42.27 14.75
N ALA A 12 -21.59 -42.99 14.07
CA ALA A 12 -20.44 -42.41 13.35
C ALA A 12 -20.85 -41.63 12.09
N LEU A 13 -21.96 -42.01 11.44
CA LEU A 13 -22.52 -41.30 10.28
C LEU A 13 -23.22 -39.98 10.66
N LEU A 14 -23.69 -39.86 11.91
CA LEU A 14 -24.40 -38.67 12.40
C LEU A 14 -23.47 -37.52 12.86
N THR A 15 -22.20 -37.80 13.15
CA THR A 15 -21.25 -36.79 13.66
C THR A 15 -20.36 -36.17 12.58
N GLY A 16 -20.43 -36.66 11.34
CA GLY A 16 -19.52 -36.28 10.25
C GLY A 16 -19.80 -34.96 9.52
N CYS A 17 -20.82 -34.18 9.90
CA CYS A 17 -21.22 -32.98 9.17
C CYS A 17 -21.45 -31.78 10.11
N ALA A 18 -20.44 -31.41 10.89
CA ALA A 18 -20.58 -30.33 11.86
C ALA A 18 -19.89 -29.01 11.50
N HIS A 19 -19.27 -28.84 10.33
CA HIS A 19 -18.71 -27.55 9.93
C HIS A 19 -19.06 -27.20 8.49
N LYS A 20 -20.05 -26.30 8.34
CA LYS A 20 -20.25 -25.54 7.12
C LYS A 20 -19.10 -24.54 7.04
N PRO A 21 -18.20 -24.60 6.06
CA PRO A 21 -17.12 -23.63 5.94
C PRO A 21 -17.73 -22.24 5.80
N GLU A 22 -17.39 -21.33 6.72
CA GLU A 22 -17.86 -19.95 6.65
C GLU A 22 -17.23 -19.31 5.42
N LYS A 23 -18.10 -18.89 4.48
CA LYS A 23 -17.62 -18.26 3.25
C LYS A 23 -16.94 -16.94 3.62
N PRO A 24 -15.74 -16.65 3.11
CA PRO A 24 -15.09 -15.37 3.36
C PRO A 24 -16.00 -14.24 2.87
N LYS A 25 -16.23 -13.25 3.74
CA LYS A 25 -16.94 -12.02 3.34
C LYS A 25 -16.09 -11.31 2.31
N LEU A 26 -16.64 -11.13 1.11
CA LEU A 26 -15.97 -10.37 0.06
C LEU A 26 -15.91 -8.89 0.49
N PRO A 27 -14.79 -8.19 0.24
CA PRO A 27 -14.69 -6.77 0.55
C PRO A 27 -15.69 -5.98 -0.29
N GLU A 28 -16.33 -5.00 0.33
CA GLU A 28 -17.24 -4.08 -0.35
C GLU A 28 -16.43 -2.97 -1.03
N VAL A 29 -16.80 -2.64 -2.27
CA VAL A 29 -16.18 -1.53 -3.02
C VAL A 29 -16.77 -0.21 -2.52
N VAL A 30 -15.98 0.56 -1.77
CA VAL A 30 -16.36 1.88 -1.29
C VAL A 30 -16.03 2.93 -2.36
N HIS A 31 -17.06 3.65 -2.82
CA HIS A 31 -16.89 4.79 -3.71
C HIS A 31 -16.89 6.08 -2.86
N VAL A 32 -15.86 6.91 -3.03
CA VAL A 32 -15.73 8.20 -2.31
C VAL A 32 -15.96 9.32 -3.31
N SER A 33 -16.85 10.28 -2.99
CA SER A 33 -17.04 11.45 -3.83
C SER A 33 -15.85 12.41 -3.67
N VAL A 34 -15.26 12.80 -4.80
CA VAL A 34 -14.19 13.81 -4.82
C VAL A 34 -14.82 15.19 -4.57
N GLU A 35 -14.46 15.83 -3.46
CA GLU A 35 -15.05 17.12 -3.06
C GLU A 35 -14.59 18.30 -3.91
N LYS A 36 -13.33 18.29 -4.37
CA LYS A 36 -12.71 19.41 -5.11
C LYS A 36 -11.70 18.87 -6.13
N LEU A 37 -11.84 19.29 -7.38
CA LEU A 37 -10.83 19.09 -8.42
C LEU A 37 -9.97 20.35 -8.50
N VAL A 38 -8.68 20.24 -8.16
CA VAL A 38 -7.75 21.37 -8.22
C VAL A 38 -6.75 21.15 -9.35
N PRO A 39 -6.74 21.99 -10.40
CA PRO A 39 -5.75 21.87 -11.46
C PRO A 39 -4.36 22.17 -10.89
N VAL A 40 -3.39 21.34 -11.24
CA VAL A 40 -2.00 21.48 -10.81
C VAL A 40 -1.18 22.02 -11.99
N ASP A 41 -0.43 23.09 -11.77
CA ASP A 41 0.50 23.64 -12.75
C ASP A 41 1.60 22.62 -13.08
N GLU A 42 1.90 22.43 -14.37
CA GLU A 42 2.92 21.48 -14.85
C GLU A 42 4.31 21.71 -14.25
N ARG A 43 4.65 22.96 -13.87
CA ARG A 43 5.89 23.28 -13.17
C ARG A 43 6.00 22.52 -11.86
N LEU A 44 4.90 22.36 -11.14
CA LEU A 44 4.86 21.74 -9.81
C LEU A 44 5.05 20.22 -9.88
N THR A 45 4.61 19.59 -10.97
CA THR A 45 4.69 18.15 -11.18
C THR A 45 6.01 17.70 -11.83
N LYS A 46 6.95 18.61 -12.05
CA LYS A 46 8.27 18.26 -12.60
C LYS A 46 8.96 17.24 -11.68
N PRO A 47 9.69 16.25 -12.23
CA PRO A 47 10.44 15.31 -11.41
C PRO A 47 11.49 16.05 -10.56
N CYS A 48 11.86 15.45 -9.42
CA CYS A 48 12.94 15.94 -8.58
C CYS A 48 14.24 15.23 -8.96
N PRO A 49 15.17 15.87 -9.67
CA PRO A 49 16.37 15.21 -10.16
C PRO A 49 17.29 14.86 -8.99
N ALA A 50 17.87 13.65 -9.01
CA ALA A 50 18.80 13.20 -7.99
C ALA A 50 20.19 12.98 -8.60
N LYS A 51 21.19 13.69 -8.08
CA LYS A 51 22.61 13.43 -8.38
C LYS A 51 23.11 12.31 -7.48
N ARG A 52 23.68 11.27 -8.08
CA ARG A 52 24.24 10.13 -7.34
C ARG A 52 25.76 10.26 -7.24
N ALA A 53 26.32 9.66 -6.19
CA ALA A 53 27.77 9.54 -6.03
C ALA A 53 28.34 8.67 -7.17
N ALA A 54 29.43 9.12 -7.78
CA ALA A 54 30.10 8.38 -8.86
C ALA A 54 30.85 7.13 -8.36
N SER A 55 31.21 7.10 -7.08
CA SER A 55 31.92 6.00 -6.44
C SER A 55 31.48 5.87 -4.98
N ARG A 56 31.86 4.75 -4.34
CA ARG A 56 31.56 4.46 -2.93
C ARG A 56 32.62 5.02 -1.98
N THR A 57 33.02 6.27 -2.17
CA THR A 57 33.91 6.97 -1.24
C THR A 57 33.15 8.06 -0.50
N VAL A 58 33.63 8.44 0.69
CA VAL A 58 33.01 9.49 1.51
C VAL A 58 32.95 10.80 0.74
N GLU A 59 34.04 11.16 0.06
CA GLU A 59 34.18 12.40 -0.71
C GLU A 59 33.17 12.46 -1.86
N ALA A 60 33.01 11.35 -2.58
CA ALA A 60 32.06 11.27 -3.70
C ALA A 60 30.60 11.35 -3.22
N VAL A 61 30.30 10.79 -2.03
CA VAL A 61 28.97 10.88 -1.41
C VAL A 61 28.68 12.31 -0.96
N VAL A 62 29.62 12.96 -0.25
CA VAL A 62 29.46 14.35 0.22
C VAL A 62 29.32 15.32 -0.96
N ALA A 63 30.13 15.16 -2.00
CA ALA A 63 30.05 16.00 -3.20
C ALA A 63 28.71 15.84 -3.94
N ALA A 64 28.20 14.61 -4.06
CA ALA A 64 26.88 14.36 -4.64
C ALA A 64 25.75 14.94 -3.77
N TYR A 65 25.84 14.78 -2.44
CA TYR A 65 24.88 15.33 -1.50
C TYR A 65 24.81 16.87 -1.57
N ASN A 66 25.96 17.55 -1.47
CA ASN A 66 26.02 19.01 -1.52
C ASN A 66 25.49 19.56 -2.85
N ALA A 67 25.75 18.87 -3.96
CA ALA A 67 25.21 19.23 -5.26
C ALA A 67 23.70 18.99 -5.41
N ASN A 68 23.05 18.27 -4.49
CA ASN A 68 21.60 18.07 -4.47
C ASN A 68 20.85 19.08 -3.60
N ILE A 69 21.51 19.82 -2.70
CA ILE A 69 20.81 20.69 -1.72
C ILE A 69 19.85 21.67 -2.41
N ALA A 70 20.32 22.45 -3.39
CA ALA A 70 19.48 23.41 -4.11
C ALA A 70 18.31 22.73 -4.85
N THR A 71 18.53 21.53 -5.38
CA THR A 71 17.50 20.74 -6.05
C THR A 71 16.44 20.21 -5.08
N LEU A 72 16.87 19.80 -3.87
CA LEU A 72 15.98 19.37 -2.81
C LEU A 72 15.11 20.54 -2.33
N GLU A 73 15.71 21.71 -2.14
CA GLU A 73 14.97 22.93 -1.75
C GLU A 73 13.91 23.31 -2.80
N ASP A 74 14.23 23.28 -4.09
CA ASP A 74 13.24 23.49 -5.17
C ASP A 74 12.13 22.45 -5.13
N CYS A 75 12.49 21.17 -5.00
CA CYS A 75 11.53 20.07 -4.94
C CYS A 75 10.57 20.23 -3.74
N ASP A 76 11.11 20.48 -2.55
CA ASP A 76 10.33 20.66 -1.33
C ASP A 76 9.42 21.88 -1.40
N GLY A 77 9.91 22.98 -2.01
CA GLY A 77 9.11 24.17 -2.30
C GLY A 77 7.88 23.85 -3.15
N ARG A 78 8.07 23.18 -4.29
CA ARG A 78 6.97 22.77 -5.18
C ARG A 78 6.01 21.80 -4.50
N MET A 79 6.51 20.86 -3.69
CA MET A 79 5.65 19.96 -2.92
C MET A 79 4.82 20.69 -1.86
N SER A 80 5.35 21.75 -1.26
CA SER A 80 4.60 22.62 -0.36
C SER A 80 3.50 23.37 -1.12
N GLU A 81 3.80 23.93 -2.29
CA GLU A 81 2.82 24.59 -3.16
C GLU A 81 1.67 23.63 -3.54
N ILE A 82 1.97 22.39 -3.95
CA ILE A 82 0.94 21.36 -4.25
C ILE A 82 0.05 21.11 -3.04
N ARG A 83 0.61 20.99 -1.83
CA ARG A 83 -0.17 20.76 -0.60
C ARG A 83 -1.07 21.95 -0.26
N ALA A 84 -0.66 23.17 -0.63
CA ALA A 84 -1.46 24.37 -0.41
C ALA A 84 -2.70 24.43 -1.32
N LEU A 85 -2.67 23.82 -2.51
CA LEU A 85 -3.81 23.77 -3.43
C LEU A 85 -5.04 23.05 -2.83
N GLY A 86 -4.80 22.06 -1.96
CA GLY A 86 -5.82 21.27 -1.28
C GLY A 86 -6.29 21.85 0.06
N LYS A 87 -5.68 22.94 0.54
CA LYS A 87 -6.21 23.73 1.66
C LYS A 87 -7.27 24.71 1.16
#